data_AF-A0A2P4T047-F1
#
_entry.id   AF-A0A2P4T047-F1
#
_cell.length_a   1.000
_cell.length_b   1.000
_cell.length_c   1.000
_cell.angle_alpha   90.00
_cell.angle_beta   90.00
_cell.angle_gamma   90.00
#
_symmetry.space_group_name_H-M   'P 1'
#
loop_
_entity.id
_entity.type
_entity.pdbx_description
1 polymer ?
#
loop_
_entity_poly.entity_id
_entity_poly.type
_entity_poly.pdbx_seq_one_letter_code
_entity_poly.pdbx_strand_id
1 'polypeptide(L)'
;METEAADESGFTSVASKRGRRKRRAAGAEPMEAAEAAEAAGPQPSKRPAFPPLPAAALGVGKGEMRKVPVPANRYTPLKENWMKIFTPIVEHLQLQIRFNLKTRNVEIKTCPETKDLSALTKAADFVKAFILGFQVEDALALIRLDDLFLESFEVTDGE
;
A
#
# COMPACT_ATOMS: atom_id res chain seq x y z
N MET A 1 35.75 30.40 28.24
CA MET A 1 34.74 29.58 28.94
C MET A 1 33.47 30.43 29.00
N GLU A 2 32.80 30.59 27.87
CA GLU A 2 31.87 29.60 27.24
C GLU A 2 30.46 29.80 27.83
N THR A 3 29.69 30.72 27.24
CA THR A 3 28.77 30.54 26.08
C THR A 3 27.39 30.04 26.51
N GLU A 4 26.40 30.89 26.27
CA GLU A 4 24.97 30.63 26.39
C GLU A 4 24.49 29.54 25.41
N ALA A 5 23.43 28.84 25.79
CA ALA A 5 22.39 28.34 24.88
C ALA A 5 21.14 27.96 25.69
N ALA A 6 20.26 28.92 25.94
CA ALA A 6 18.89 28.62 26.38
C ALA A 6 18.03 28.30 25.15
N ASP A 7 17.34 27.16 25.17
CA ASP A 7 16.46 26.72 24.07
C ASP A 7 15.12 27.47 24.11
N GLU A 8 15.10 28.70 23.57
CA GLU A 8 13.84 29.34 23.19
C GLU A 8 13.39 28.83 21.81
N SER A 9 12.65 27.72 21.80
CA SER A 9 12.04 27.16 20.59
C SER A 9 10.92 28.07 20.05
N GLY A 10 11.33 29.11 19.30
CA GLY A 10 10.44 30.14 18.75
C GLY A 10 9.40 29.59 17.78
N PHE A 11 8.14 29.94 18.03
CA PHE A 11 6.98 29.59 17.19
C PHE A 11 7.06 30.24 15.80
N THR A 12 7.13 29.44 14.74
CA THR A 12 7.21 29.93 13.35
C THR A 12 5.83 30.31 12.80
N SER A 13 5.55 31.61 12.78
CA SER A 13 4.33 32.18 12.17
C SER A 13 4.38 32.07 10.64
N VAL A 14 3.56 31.20 10.05
CA VAL A 14 3.39 31.10 8.59
C VAL A 14 2.44 32.17 8.05
N ALA A 15 2.95 32.99 7.11
CA ALA A 15 2.24 34.15 6.59
C ALA A 15 0.99 33.78 5.76
N SER A 16 -0.19 34.23 6.21
CA SER A 16 -1.43 34.08 5.45
C SER A 16 -1.49 35.07 4.28
N LYS A 17 -1.23 34.58 3.06
CA LYS A 17 -1.35 35.41 1.84
C LYS A 17 -2.83 35.65 1.52
N ARG A 18 -3.39 36.76 2.02
CA ARG A 18 -4.78 37.21 1.80
C ARG A 18 -5.10 37.32 0.29
N GLY A 19 -5.72 36.28 -0.24
CA GLY A 19 -6.21 36.22 -1.62
C GLY A 19 -7.41 37.13 -1.86
N ARG A 20 -7.23 38.13 -2.72
CA ARG A 20 -8.20 39.16 -3.16
C ARG A 20 -9.62 38.63 -3.44
N ARG A 21 -10.61 39.12 -2.66
CA ARG A 21 -12.05 39.03 -2.98
C ARG A 21 -12.33 39.51 -4.42
N LYS A 22 -13.05 38.71 -5.23
CA LYS A 22 -13.78 39.19 -6.43
C LYS A 22 -15.27 38.86 -6.24
N ARG A 23 -16.16 39.85 -6.40
CA ARG A 23 -17.61 39.76 -6.16
C ARG A 23 -18.40 39.57 -7.47
N ARG A 24 -19.66 39.11 -7.31
CA ARG A 24 -20.78 39.01 -8.29
C ARG A 24 -20.72 37.79 -9.23
N ALA A 25 -21.81 37.14 -9.65
CA ALA A 25 -23.22 37.02 -9.20
C ALA A 25 -23.90 35.93 -10.10
N ALA A 26 -25.02 35.26 -9.80
CA ALA A 26 -25.93 35.18 -8.64
C ALA A 26 -26.19 33.67 -8.34
N GLY A 27 -27.29 33.13 -7.79
CA GLY A 27 -28.54 33.63 -7.20
C GLY A 27 -29.55 32.48 -6.99
N ALA A 28 -30.04 32.25 -5.76
CA ALA A 28 -31.17 31.39 -5.38
C ALA A 28 -31.50 31.67 -3.89
N GLU A 29 -32.77 31.57 -3.51
CA GLU A 29 -33.35 32.16 -2.29
C GLU A 29 -33.33 31.24 -1.04
N PRO A 30 -33.54 31.78 0.18
CA PRO A 30 -33.26 31.06 1.43
C PRO A 30 -34.44 30.24 1.96
N MET A 31 -34.16 29.27 2.83
CA MET A 31 -35.16 28.54 3.60
C MET A 31 -34.97 28.86 5.09
N GLU A 32 -36.03 29.32 5.74
CA GLU A 32 -36.03 29.68 7.17
C GLU A 32 -35.95 28.45 8.08
N ALA A 33 -35.12 28.55 9.13
CA ALA A 33 -35.28 27.82 10.38
C ALA A 33 -34.81 28.72 11.52
N ALA A 34 -35.66 28.95 12.52
CA ALA A 34 -35.46 29.97 13.54
C ALA A 34 -34.54 29.52 14.68
N GLU A 35 -33.89 30.53 15.29
CA GLU A 35 -33.42 30.63 16.68
C GLU A 35 -32.81 29.40 17.38
N ALA A 36 -31.50 29.50 17.66
CA ALA A 36 -31.05 29.73 19.03
C ALA A 36 -29.64 30.36 19.01
N ALA A 37 -29.48 31.53 19.65
CA ALA A 37 -28.18 32.13 19.86
C ALA A 37 -27.65 31.74 21.24
N GLU A 38 -26.51 31.04 21.31
CA GLU A 38 -25.77 30.92 22.56
C GLU A 38 -24.24 31.02 22.39
N ALA A 39 -23.65 31.66 23.41
CA ALA A 39 -22.24 31.83 23.77
C ALA A 39 -21.13 31.34 22.81
N ALA A 40 -20.32 32.30 22.36
CA ALA A 40 -18.97 32.01 21.86
C ALA A 40 -18.05 31.52 22.98
N GLY A 41 -17.53 30.29 22.85
CA GLY A 41 -16.47 29.74 23.68
C GLY A 41 -15.54 28.84 22.84
N PRO A 42 -14.20 28.95 22.97
CA PRO A 42 -13.28 28.15 22.17
C PRO A 42 -13.23 26.70 22.66
N GLN A 43 -14.03 25.84 22.05
CA GLN A 43 -14.00 24.39 22.28
C GLN A 43 -12.69 23.80 21.70
N PRO A 44 -11.78 23.23 22.52
CA PRO A 44 -10.58 22.60 22.02
C PRO A 44 -10.94 21.27 21.35
N SER A 45 -10.97 21.24 20.02
CA SER A 45 -11.25 20.03 19.26
C SER A 45 -10.13 19.00 19.44
N LYS A 46 -10.27 18.10 20.42
CA LYS A 46 -9.40 16.93 20.68
C LYS A 46 -9.41 15.88 19.55
N ARG A 47 -9.84 16.25 18.33
CA ARG A 47 -9.88 15.39 17.15
C ARG A 47 -8.61 15.68 16.33
N PRO A 48 -7.71 14.70 16.12
CA PRO A 48 -6.54 14.92 15.27
C PRO A 48 -6.98 15.28 13.86
N ALA A 49 -6.48 16.39 13.34
CA ALA A 49 -6.69 16.78 11.96
C ALA A 49 -5.73 15.99 11.07
N PHE A 50 -6.27 15.05 10.28
CA PHE A 50 -5.52 14.34 9.26
C PHE A 50 -5.63 15.11 7.93
N PRO A 51 -4.62 15.91 7.53
CA PRO A 51 -4.63 16.53 6.21
C PRO A 51 -4.61 15.43 5.13
N PRO A 52 -5.30 15.63 3.99
CA PRO A 52 -5.31 14.66 2.91
C PRO A 52 -3.87 14.42 2.41
N LEU A 53 -3.47 13.14 2.37
CA LEU A 53 -2.14 12.76 1.90
C LEU A 53 -1.97 13.16 0.42
N PRO A 54 -0.82 13.73 0.01
CA PRO A 54 -0.56 13.98 -1.38
C PRO A 54 -0.50 12.66 -2.15
N ALA A 55 -0.95 12.65 -3.41
CA ALA A 55 -1.01 11.43 -4.24
C ALA A 55 0.35 10.67 -4.34
N ALA A 56 1.48 11.39 -4.23
CA ALA A 56 2.82 10.81 -4.20
C ALA A 56 3.15 10.01 -2.91
N ALA A 57 2.42 10.23 -1.81
CA ALA A 57 2.60 9.50 -0.55
C ALA A 57 1.85 8.16 -0.48
N LEU A 58 0.95 7.88 -1.44
CA LEU A 58 0.16 6.64 -1.54
C LEU A 58 0.97 5.41 -2.02
N GLY A 59 2.26 5.33 -1.67
CA GLY A 59 3.10 4.14 -1.89
C GLY A 59 3.56 3.86 -3.33
N VAL A 60 2.83 4.31 -4.35
CA VAL A 60 3.03 3.98 -5.79
C VAL A 60 4.48 4.15 -6.29
N GLY A 61 5.24 5.12 -5.76
CA GLY A 61 6.65 5.33 -6.15
C GLY A 61 7.71 4.69 -5.24
N LYS A 62 7.33 4.09 -4.11
CA LYS A 62 8.25 3.73 -3.02
C LYS A 62 8.58 2.22 -3.02
N GLY A 63 8.99 1.73 -4.20
CA GLY A 63 9.54 0.39 -4.49
C GLY A 63 9.21 -0.70 -3.46
N GLU A 64 7.95 -1.12 -3.41
CA GLU A 64 7.44 -2.07 -2.43
C GLU A 64 8.05 -3.46 -2.69
N MET A 65 8.41 -4.16 -1.61
CA MET A 65 9.13 -5.42 -1.67
C MET A 65 8.45 -6.46 -0.76
N ARG A 66 8.04 -7.59 -1.35
CA ARG A 66 7.42 -8.70 -0.64
C ARG A 66 8.33 -9.94 -0.72
N LYS A 67 8.42 -10.67 0.39
CA LYS A 67 9.29 -11.86 0.51
C LYS A 67 8.42 -13.06 0.84
N VAL A 68 8.60 -14.15 0.09
CA VAL A 68 7.91 -15.42 0.30
C VAL A 68 8.94 -16.49 0.68
N PRO A 69 8.87 -17.09 1.88
CA PRO A 69 9.79 -18.14 2.31
C PRO A 69 9.48 -19.44 1.58
N VAL A 70 10.51 -20.15 1.10
CA VAL A 70 10.34 -21.42 0.37
C VAL A 70 10.73 -22.60 1.28
N PRO A 71 9.84 -23.61 1.46
CA PRO A 71 10.14 -24.86 2.16
C PRO A 71 11.18 -25.73 1.46
N ALA A 72 11.87 -26.60 2.21
CA ALA A 72 13.01 -27.36 1.70
C ALA A 72 12.66 -28.37 0.60
N ASN A 73 11.51 -29.02 0.70
CA ASN A 73 10.98 -29.95 -0.30
C ASN A 73 10.60 -29.29 -1.64
N ARG A 74 10.46 -27.96 -1.71
CA ARG A 74 10.10 -27.22 -2.95
C ARG A 74 11.29 -26.59 -3.67
N TYR A 75 12.53 -26.70 -3.18
CA TYR A 75 13.69 -26.07 -3.86
C TYR A 75 14.00 -26.66 -5.24
N THR A 76 13.96 -27.99 -5.38
CA THR A 76 14.21 -28.68 -6.65
C THR A 76 13.19 -28.28 -7.71
N PRO A 77 11.86 -28.43 -7.48
CA PRO A 77 10.88 -28.02 -8.49
C PRO A 77 10.87 -26.51 -8.75
N LEU A 78 11.21 -25.66 -7.76
CA LEU A 78 11.32 -24.21 -7.98
C LEU A 78 12.45 -23.87 -8.97
N LYS A 79 13.60 -24.55 -8.89
CA LYS A 79 14.73 -24.32 -9.82
C LYS A 79 14.40 -24.80 -11.23
N GLU A 80 13.85 -26.01 -11.36
CA GLU A 80 13.49 -26.61 -12.65
C GLU A 80 12.43 -25.78 -13.38
N ASN A 81 11.41 -25.32 -12.66
CA ASN A 81 10.30 -24.55 -13.23
C ASN A 81 10.53 -23.03 -13.17
N TRP A 82 11.72 -22.55 -12.75
CA TRP A 82 11.98 -21.13 -12.52
C TRP A 82 11.63 -20.27 -13.74
N MET A 83 12.00 -20.72 -14.95
CA MET A 83 11.64 -20.08 -16.22
C MET A 83 10.13 -19.85 -16.34
N LYS A 84 9.32 -20.90 -16.13
CA LYS A 84 7.85 -20.83 -16.19
C LYS A 84 7.24 -19.92 -15.11
N ILE A 85 7.94 -19.72 -14.00
CA ILE A 85 7.49 -18.91 -12.85
C ILE A 85 7.82 -17.43 -13.04
N PHE A 86 9.04 -17.07 -13.48
CA PHE A 86 9.40 -15.66 -13.61
C PHE A 86 8.78 -15.00 -14.85
N THR A 87 8.65 -15.72 -15.97
CA THR A 87 8.08 -15.19 -17.23
C THR A 87 6.76 -14.44 -17.02
N PRO A 88 5.68 -15.04 -16.45
CA PRO A 88 4.42 -14.33 -16.25
C PRO A 88 4.51 -13.16 -15.25
N ILE A 89 5.42 -13.22 -14.27
CA ILE A 89 5.61 -12.16 -13.28
C ILE A 89 6.31 -10.94 -13.89
N VAL A 90 7.27 -11.16 -14.79
CA VAL A 90 8.00 -10.08 -15.47
C VAL A 90 7.17 -9.54 -16.65
N GLU A 91 6.59 -10.40 -17.48
CA GLU A 91 5.90 -9.99 -18.71
C GLU A 91 4.51 -9.42 -18.46
N HIS A 92 3.67 -10.05 -17.63
CA HIS A 92 2.30 -9.59 -17.41
C HIS A 92 2.19 -8.56 -16.27
N LEU A 93 2.96 -8.74 -15.20
CA LEU A 93 2.86 -7.92 -13.99
C LEU A 93 3.96 -6.85 -13.88
N GLN A 94 4.99 -6.90 -14.73
CA GLN A 94 6.07 -5.90 -14.79
C GLN A 94 6.79 -5.73 -13.43
N LEU A 95 7.02 -6.84 -12.73
CA LEU A 95 7.66 -6.89 -11.41
C LEU A 95 9.09 -7.45 -11.51
N GLN A 96 9.98 -6.96 -10.64
CA GLN A 96 11.28 -7.58 -10.41
C GLN A 96 11.12 -8.78 -9.47
N ILE A 97 11.64 -9.93 -9.87
CA ILE A 97 11.67 -11.14 -9.03
C ILE A 97 13.09 -11.73 -8.96
N ARG A 98 13.50 -12.16 -7.77
CA ARG A 98 14.75 -12.89 -7.54
C ARG A 98 14.58 -13.99 -6.50
N PHE A 99 15.26 -15.12 -6.68
CA PHE A 99 15.35 -16.17 -5.66
C PHE A 99 16.69 -16.08 -4.92
N ASN A 100 16.66 -15.88 -3.61
CA ASN A 100 17.86 -15.84 -2.78
C ASN A 100 18.11 -17.23 -2.18
N LEU A 101 19.10 -17.95 -2.72
CA LEU A 101 19.44 -19.31 -2.27
C LEU A 101 19.98 -19.37 -0.83
N LYS A 102 20.54 -18.28 -0.29
CA LYS A 102 21.10 -18.24 1.08
C LYS A 102 20.00 -18.15 2.13
N THR A 103 19.07 -17.20 1.96
CA THR A 103 17.93 -17.02 2.88
C THR A 103 16.74 -17.91 2.52
N ARG A 104 16.76 -18.53 1.33
CA ARG A 104 15.73 -19.44 0.80
C ARG A 104 14.37 -18.76 0.61
N ASN A 105 14.42 -17.47 0.27
CA ASN A 105 13.26 -16.62 0.03
C ASN A 105 13.19 -16.23 -1.45
N VAL A 106 11.99 -16.26 -2.01
CA VAL A 106 11.66 -15.51 -3.24
C VAL A 106 11.37 -14.08 -2.83
N GLU A 107 11.99 -13.14 -3.52
CA GLU A 107 11.85 -11.70 -3.26
C GLU A 107 11.29 -11.03 -4.52
N ILE A 108 10.14 -10.38 -4.37
CA ILE A 108 9.38 -9.70 -5.42
C ILE A 108 9.39 -8.21 -5.10
N LYS A 109 9.60 -7.35 -6.10
CA LYS A 109 9.71 -5.90 -5.95
C LYS A 109 8.99 -5.17 -7.09
N THR A 110 8.30 -4.08 -6.77
CA THR A 110 7.68 -3.21 -7.79
C THR A 110 8.73 -2.38 -8.56
N CYS A 111 8.41 -2.13 -9.82
CA CYS A 111 9.19 -1.32 -10.76
C CYS A 111 8.41 -0.03 -11.08
N PRO A 112 9.05 1.03 -11.60
CA PRO A 112 8.32 2.22 -12.10
C PRO A 112 7.41 1.91 -13.30
N GLU A 113 7.59 0.75 -13.95
CA GLU A 113 6.72 0.26 -15.02
C GLU A 113 5.46 -0.44 -14.49
N THR A 114 5.47 -0.91 -13.23
CA THR A 114 4.33 -1.59 -12.61
C THR A 114 3.16 -0.62 -12.44
N LYS A 115 2.05 -0.87 -13.16
CA LYS A 115 0.87 0.01 -13.15
C LYS A 115 -0.07 -0.27 -11.97
N ASP A 116 -0.19 -1.53 -11.57
CA ASP A 116 -1.20 -1.97 -10.61
C ASP A 116 -0.60 -2.33 -9.25
N LEU A 117 -1.15 -1.76 -8.18
CA LEU A 117 -0.76 -2.06 -6.80
C LEU A 117 -1.07 -3.53 -6.41
N SER A 118 -2.16 -4.08 -6.94
CA SER A 118 -2.57 -5.48 -6.71
C SER A 118 -1.65 -6.50 -7.38
N ALA A 119 -0.83 -6.10 -8.34
CA ALA A 119 0.11 -6.99 -9.04
C ALA A 119 1.10 -7.66 -8.07
N LEU A 120 1.59 -6.92 -7.07
CA LEU A 120 2.52 -7.46 -6.07
C LEU A 120 1.87 -8.56 -5.21
N THR A 121 0.59 -8.40 -4.88
CA THR A 121 -0.22 -9.39 -4.15
C THR A 121 -0.43 -10.63 -5.03
N LYS A 122 -0.94 -10.46 -6.26
CA LYS A 122 -1.12 -11.55 -7.24
C LYS A 122 0.17 -12.35 -7.46
N ALA A 123 1.31 -11.69 -7.61
CA ALA A 123 2.61 -12.36 -7.77
C ALA A 123 3.05 -13.12 -6.50
N ALA A 124 2.79 -12.56 -5.32
CA ALA A 124 3.08 -13.24 -4.05
C ALA A 124 2.19 -14.47 -3.86
N ASP A 125 0.91 -14.40 -4.20
CA ASP A 125 -0.04 -15.50 -4.10
C ASP A 125 0.20 -16.58 -5.16
N PHE A 126 0.59 -16.22 -6.39
CA PHE A 126 1.06 -17.15 -7.41
C PHE A 126 2.29 -17.96 -6.93
N VAL A 127 3.29 -17.29 -6.35
CA VAL A 127 4.46 -17.96 -5.77
C VAL A 127 4.07 -18.81 -4.55
N LYS A 128 3.12 -18.36 -3.73
CA LYS A 128 2.59 -19.10 -2.57
C LYS A 128 1.83 -20.36 -3.01
N ALA A 129 1.00 -20.31 -4.05
CA ALA A 129 0.33 -21.48 -4.64
C ALA A 129 1.37 -22.52 -5.10
N PHE A 130 2.39 -22.08 -5.84
CA PHE A 130 3.48 -22.98 -6.24
C PHE A 130 4.21 -23.58 -5.03
N ILE A 131 4.38 -22.84 -3.92
CA ILE A 131 4.97 -23.37 -2.70
C ILE A 131 4.07 -24.42 -2.03
N LEU A 132 2.75 -24.19 -2.00
CA LEU A 132 1.76 -25.11 -1.43
C LEU A 132 1.60 -26.41 -2.22
N GLY A 133 2.06 -26.46 -3.48
CA GLY A 133 2.17 -27.68 -4.27
C GLY A 133 1.48 -27.64 -5.63
N PHE A 134 0.70 -26.60 -5.91
CA PHE A 134 0.01 -26.41 -7.19
C PHE A 134 0.96 -26.46 -8.39
N GLN A 135 0.45 -26.90 -9.55
CA GLN A 135 1.21 -26.84 -10.79
C GLN A 135 1.30 -25.38 -11.26
N VAL A 136 2.35 -25.05 -12.03
CA VAL A 136 2.54 -23.67 -12.52
C VAL A 136 1.38 -23.24 -13.43
N GLU A 137 0.82 -24.18 -14.19
CA GLU A 137 -0.28 -23.94 -15.13
C GLU A 137 -1.61 -23.63 -14.40
N ASP A 138 -1.88 -24.31 -13.28
CA ASP A 138 -3.03 -24.00 -12.42
C ASP A 138 -2.84 -22.64 -11.72
N ALA A 139 -1.65 -22.41 -11.17
CA ALA A 139 -1.34 -21.18 -10.45
C ALA A 139 -1.47 -19.94 -11.34
N LEU A 140 -1.23 -20.04 -12.66
CA LEU A 140 -1.44 -18.94 -13.62
C LEU A 140 -2.88 -18.40 -13.61
N ALA A 141 -3.87 -19.17 -13.15
CA ALA A 141 -5.22 -18.68 -12.98
C ALA A 141 -5.30 -17.49 -12.00
N LEU A 142 -4.49 -17.47 -10.94
CA LEU A 142 -4.41 -16.37 -9.94
C LEU A 142 -3.88 -15.04 -10.52
N ILE A 143 -3.20 -15.08 -11.67
CA ILE A 143 -2.73 -13.87 -12.38
C ILE A 143 -3.80 -13.39 -13.38
N ARG A 144 -4.61 -14.32 -13.91
CA ARG A 144 -5.62 -14.08 -14.95
C ARG A 144 -7.00 -13.70 -14.42
N LEU A 145 -7.37 -14.20 -13.24
CA LEU A 145 -8.68 -14.06 -12.62
C LEU A 145 -8.54 -13.46 -11.23
N ASP A 146 -9.36 -12.44 -10.94
CA ASP A 146 -9.24 -11.66 -9.71
C ASP A 146 -10.04 -12.26 -8.53
N ASP A 147 -10.98 -13.16 -8.83
CA ASP A 147 -11.89 -13.81 -7.88
C ASP A 147 -11.42 -15.20 -7.40
N LEU A 148 -10.13 -15.52 -7.53
CA LEU A 148 -9.52 -16.74 -6.98
C LEU A 148 -8.75 -16.45 -5.69
N PHE A 149 -8.94 -17.31 -4.69
CA PHE A 149 -8.32 -17.19 -3.37
C PHE A 149 -7.63 -18.49 -2.94
N LEU A 150 -6.61 -18.37 -2.10
CA LEU A 150 -5.88 -19.50 -1.51
C LEU A 150 -6.27 -19.65 -0.04
N GLU A 151 -7.09 -20.65 0.26
CA GLU A 151 -7.44 -21.04 1.63
C GLU A 151 -6.61 -22.25 2.07
N SER A 152 -6.22 -22.27 3.34
CA SER A 152 -5.48 -23.37 3.97
C SER A 152 -5.97 -23.54 5.41
N PHE A 153 -6.51 -24.71 5.71
CA PHE A 153 -6.95 -25.10 7.05
C PHE A 153 -6.08 -26.26 7.56
N GLU A 154 -5.93 -26.33 8.88
CA GLU A 154 -5.35 -27.49 9.57
C GLU A 154 -6.50 -28.39 10.01
N VAL A 155 -6.40 -29.69 9.73
CA VAL A 155 -7.38 -30.67 10.23
C VAL A 155 -7.01 -31.01 11.65
N THR A 156 -7.72 -30.43 12.61
CA THR A 156 -7.77 -30.97 13.97
C THR A 156 -8.81 -32.09 13.98
N ASP A 157 -8.40 -33.31 14.33
CA ASP A 157 -9.34 -34.38 14.68
C ASP A 157 -10.23 -33.88 15.83
N GLY A 158 -11.55 -33.92 15.62
CA GLY A 158 -12.52 -33.50 16.64
C GLY A 158 -12.62 -34.56 17.72
N GLU A 159 -12.67 -34.10 18.98
CA GLU A 159 -12.92 -34.95 20.16
C GLU A 159 -14.32 -35.58 20.12
#